data_AF-A0A2L0F851-F1
#
_entry.id   AF-A0A2L0F851-F1
#
_cell.length_a   1.000
_cell.length_b   1.000
_cell.length_c   1.000
_cell.angle_alpha   90.00
_cell.angle_beta   90.00
_cell.angle_gamma   90.00
#
_symmetry.space_group_name_H-M   'P 1'
#
loop_
_entity.id
_entity.type
_entity.pdbx_description
1 polymer ?
#
loop_
_entity_poly.entity_id
_entity_poly.type
_entity_poly.pdbx_seq_one_letter_code
_entity_poly.pdbx_strand_id
1 'polypeptide(L)'
;MREHAAVPTTETLATVMAAALALVCGSAACNAISGVDELDFSGTAGTTGGGAAGSGSGGGTAGGDAGSGGTGGAGGTGGTGGTGGTGGAGGTGGAGGTGGAGGAGGAGGAAGDISYDIPCGSGNVAVGVHGRSGGSLDSIGLICAPLAGDGTLGTAFQTVTAGGDGGSPGSVICPASQVLVGINIWVDSRVYRIELLCQTVKEWQMSDSNVNVGPGIGNVHSTGFAVKCPMGSAVAQIHGNADNLVRSVNLKCRGL
;
A
#
# COMPACT_ATOMS: atom_id res chain seq x y z
N MET A 1 8.12 -5.73 70.60
CA MET A 1 7.27 -4.55 70.85
C MET A 1 7.64 -3.46 69.85
N ARG A 2 6.85 -3.37 68.78
CA ARG A 2 6.48 -2.15 68.05
C ARG A 2 5.68 -2.60 66.83
N GLU A 3 4.38 -2.70 67.08
CA GLU A 3 3.31 -2.64 66.09
C GLU A 3 3.40 -1.31 65.34
N HIS A 4 3.18 -1.34 64.03
CA HIS A 4 2.64 -0.28 63.17
C HIS A 4 2.61 -0.86 61.75
N ALA A 5 1.60 -0.71 60.90
CA ALA A 5 0.19 -0.39 60.99
C ALA A 5 -0.34 -0.70 59.58
N ALA A 6 -1.53 -1.28 59.47
CA ALA A 6 -2.21 -1.53 58.20
C ALA A 6 -2.52 -0.20 57.49
N VAL A 7 -2.35 -0.16 56.16
CA VAL A 7 -2.83 0.93 55.29
C VAL A 7 -3.95 0.37 54.40
N PRO A 8 -5.08 1.08 54.28
CA PRO A 8 -6.32 0.55 53.71
C PRO A 8 -6.37 0.55 52.17
N THR A 9 -7.11 -0.41 51.66
CA THR A 9 -7.70 -0.48 50.31
C THR A 9 -8.83 0.54 50.14
N THR A 10 -8.85 1.28 49.03
CA THR A 10 -10.00 1.99 48.41
C THR A 10 -9.55 2.34 46.98
N GLU A 11 -9.93 1.60 45.95
CA GLU A 11 -11.13 1.76 45.12
C GLU A 11 -11.64 3.21 44.94
N THR A 12 -11.92 3.53 43.67
CA THR A 12 -12.72 4.69 43.17
C THR A 12 -11.97 5.99 42.88
N LEU A 13 -11.41 6.11 41.67
CA LEU A 13 -11.20 7.39 40.97
C LEU A 13 -11.29 7.21 39.44
N ALA A 14 -12.27 6.40 39.00
CA ALA A 14 -12.99 6.71 37.78
C ALA A 14 -14.05 7.77 38.15
N THR A 15 -14.28 8.77 37.31
CA THR A 15 -15.31 9.85 37.44
C THR A 15 -14.86 11.20 38.00
N VAL A 16 -13.75 11.79 37.54
CA VAL A 16 -13.61 13.27 37.54
C VAL A 16 -12.77 13.74 36.35
N MET A 17 -13.37 13.84 35.16
CA MET A 17 -13.07 14.87 34.13
C MET A 17 -14.15 14.84 33.02
N ALA A 18 -15.40 14.60 33.41
CA ALA A 18 -16.58 14.87 32.60
C ALA A 18 -17.24 16.15 33.12
N ALA A 19 -16.55 17.29 32.97
CA ALA A 19 -17.11 18.63 33.17
C ALA A 19 -16.11 19.72 32.72
N ALA A 20 -15.72 19.69 31.44
CA ALA A 20 -15.35 20.91 30.71
C ALA A 20 -16.34 21.03 29.55
N LEU A 21 -17.57 21.36 29.95
CA LEU A 21 -18.72 21.58 29.09
C LEU A 21 -18.62 22.98 28.47
N ALA A 22 -18.85 23.03 27.15
CA ALA A 22 -19.39 24.17 26.40
C ALA A 22 -18.51 25.43 26.20
N LEU A 23 -17.62 25.36 25.21
CA LEU A 23 -17.18 26.50 24.37
C LEU A 23 -16.58 25.86 23.10
N VAL A 24 -17.26 25.63 21.99
CA VAL A 24 -17.77 26.59 20.99
C VAL A 24 -18.66 25.78 20.04
N CYS A 25 -19.98 25.96 20.10
CA CYS A 25 -20.90 25.50 19.05
C CYS A 25 -22.09 26.46 19.04
N GLY A 26 -21.83 27.67 18.54
CA GLY A 26 -22.73 28.82 18.60
C GLY A 26 -22.88 29.54 17.27
N SER A 27 -22.92 28.80 16.16
CA SER A 27 -23.41 29.35 14.89
C SER A 27 -24.28 28.32 14.18
N ALA A 28 -25.52 28.72 13.94
CA ALA A 28 -26.62 27.94 13.41
C ALA A 28 -26.41 27.51 11.94
N ALA A 29 -25.57 26.49 11.72
CA ALA A 29 -25.49 25.79 10.43
C ALA A 29 -25.25 24.28 10.52
N CYS A 30 -25.17 23.70 11.73
CA CYS A 30 -25.01 22.26 11.90
C CYS A 30 -26.35 21.56 12.09
N ASN A 31 -27.20 21.55 11.06
CA ASN A 31 -28.30 20.58 10.98
C ASN A 31 -28.78 20.41 9.53
N ALA A 32 -27.92 19.80 8.70
CA ALA A 32 -28.22 18.97 7.54
C ALA A 32 -26.90 18.75 6.79
N ILE A 33 -26.45 17.51 6.70
CA ILE A 33 -25.78 16.85 5.56
C ILE A 33 -25.43 15.45 6.07
N SER A 34 -26.43 14.57 6.03
CA SER A 34 -26.22 13.13 5.91
C SER A 34 -26.47 12.82 4.44
N GLY A 35 -25.39 12.69 3.66
CA GLY A 35 -25.43 12.39 2.22
C GLY A 35 -24.67 13.40 1.37
N VAL A 36 -23.38 13.15 1.17
CA VAL A 36 -22.64 13.59 -0.02
C VAL A 36 -21.75 12.42 -0.46
N ASP A 37 -22.32 11.55 -1.29
CA ASP A 37 -21.55 10.87 -2.31
C ASP A 37 -21.11 11.94 -3.33
N GLU A 38 -19.85 11.85 -3.75
CA GLU A 38 -19.27 12.51 -4.93
C GLU A 38 -19.08 14.05 -4.87
N LEU A 39 -17.87 14.48 -4.51
CA LEU A 39 -17.36 15.81 -4.86
C LEU A 39 -16.35 15.67 -6.00
N ASP A 40 -16.85 15.83 -7.22
CA ASP A 40 -16.09 16.07 -8.45
C ASP A 40 -15.47 17.48 -8.42
N PHE A 41 -14.14 17.55 -8.55
CA PHE A 41 -13.40 18.80 -8.75
C PHE A 41 -12.99 18.95 -10.22
N SER A 42 -13.98 19.01 -11.11
CA SER A 42 -13.80 19.51 -12.48
C SER A 42 -13.85 21.05 -12.48
N GLY A 43 -12.72 21.66 -12.15
CA GLY A 43 -12.49 23.10 -12.28
C GLY A 43 -12.36 23.50 -13.75
N THR A 44 -13.42 24.10 -14.29
CA THR A 44 -13.43 24.80 -15.58
C THR A 44 -12.67 26.12 -15.48
N ALA A 45 -11.55 26.22 -16.20
CA ALA A 45 -10.91 27.50 -16.50
C ALA A 45 -11.05 27.78 -18.00
N GLY A 46 -11.97 28.68 -18.35
CA GLY A 46 -12.00 29.31 -19.66
C GLY A 46 -11.20 30.61 -19.65
N THR A 47 -10.43 30.87 -20.70
CA THR A 47 -10.26 32.19 -21.34
C THR A 47 -9.57 32.06 -22.72
N THR A 48 -10.37 32.33 -23.76
CA THR A 48 -10.15 33.23 -24.92
C THR A 48 -8.77 33.45 -25.59
N GLY A 49 -8.78 33.22 -26.91
CA GLY A 49 -8.10 34.01 -27.98
C GLY A 49 -6.73 33.47 -28.44
N GLY A 50 -6.38 33.32 -29.72
CA GLY A 50 -6.96 33.67 -31.01
C GLY A 50 -6.13 33.00 -32.12
N GLY A 51 -6.72 32.82 -33.31
CA GLY A 51 -6.17 31.98 -34.37
C GLY A 51 -5.11 32.61 -35.27
N ALA A 52 -4.42 31.77 -36.04
CA ALA A 52 -3.88 32.07 -37.36
C ALA A 52 -3.82 30.79 -38.20
N ALA A 53 -4.31 30.90 -39.43
CA ALA A 53 -4.47 29.83 -40.40
C ALA A 53 -3.14 29.37 -41.03
N GLY A 54 -3.08 28.10 -41.44
CA GLY A 54 -2.03 27.54 -42.28
C GLY A 54 -2.48 26.20 -42.87
N SER A 55 -2.99 26.25 -44.09
CA SER A 55 -3.49 25.12 -44.88
C SER A 55 -2.38 24.12 -45.26
N GLY A 56 -2.67 22.82 -45.21
CA GLY A 56 -1.77 21.78 -45.71
C GLY A 56 -2.40 20.39 -45.70
N SER A 57 -2.86 19.97 -46.87
CA SER A 57 -3.67 18.79 -47.18
C SER A 57 -3.02 17.43 -46.88
N GLY A 58 -3.86 16.46 -46.47
CA GLY A 58 -3.82 15.11 -47.04
C GLY A 58 -3.40 13.97 -46.11
N GLY A 59 -4.27 12.98 -45.99
CA GLY A 59 -3.94 11.63 -45.53
C GLY A 59 -4.76 11.19 -44.33
N GLY A 60 -5.90 10.54 -44.59
CA GLY A 60 -6.68 9.93 -43.53
C GLY A 60 -5.97 8.72 -42.93
N THR A 61 -6.16 8.52 -41.64
CA THR A 61 -6.47 7.22 -41.06
C THR A 61 -7.26 7.45 -39.78
N ALA A 62 -8.29 6.63 -39.64
CA ALA A 62 -9.15 6.54 -38.47
C ALA A 62 -8.35 6.30 -37.18
N GLY A 63 -8.97 6.70 -36.07
CA GLY A 63 -8.42 6.56 -34.72
C GLY A 63 -7.89 5.17 -34.43
N GLY A 64 -6.71 5.14 -33.80
CA GLY A 64 -6.26 4.00 -33.03
C GLY A 64 -6.36 4.40 -31.57
N ASP A 65 -7.32 3.83 -30.86
CA ASP A 65 -7.33 3.86 -29.40
C ASP A 65 -5.98 3.37 -28.89
N ALA A 66 -5.37 4.13 -27.99
CA ALA A 66 -4.15 3.70 -27.31
C ALA A 66 -4.48 2.41 -26.55
N GLY A 67 -3.90 1.30 -27.00
CA GLY A 67 -4.14 -0.02 -26.44
C GLY A 67 -3.84 -0.03 -24.94
N SER A 68 -4.82 -0.45 -24.14
CA SER A 68 -4.64 -0.72 -22.72
C SER A 68 -3.50 -1.72 -22.53
N GLY A 69 -2.45 -1.33 -21.81
CA GLY A 69 -1.37 -2.22 -21.40
C GLY A 69 -1.95 -3.44 -20.68
N GLY A 70 -1.58 -4.64 -21.14
CA GLY A 70 -2.08 -5.89 -20.57
C GLY A 70 -1.72 -6.02 -19.09
N THR A 71 -2.69 -6.44 -18.27
CA THR A 71 -2.43 -6.80 -16.88
C THR A 71 -1.49 -8.00 -16.83
N GLY A 72 -0.32 -7.85 -16.20
CA GLY A 72 0.59 -8.97 -15.96
C GLY A 72 -0.12 -10.07 -15.15
N GLY A 73 0.05 -11.33 -15.57
CA GLY A 73 -0.58 -12.48 -14.92
C GLY A 73 -0.09 -12.68 -13.48
N ALA A 74 -0.98 -13.16 -12.60
CA ALA A 74 -0.63 -13.51 -11.23
C ALA A 74 0.43 -14.65 -11.21
N GLY A 75 1.46 -14.50 -10.39
CA GLY A 75 2.45 -15.56 -10.15
C GLY A 75 1.80 -16.78 -9.48
N GLY A 76 2.13 -17.98 -9.95
CA GLY A 76 1.58 -19.23 -9.41
C GLY A 76 2.06 -19.51 -7.97
N THR A 77 1.18 -20.06 -7.14
CA THR A 77 1.51 -20.50 -5.78
C THR A 77 2.42 -21.74 -5.80
N GLY A 78 3.48 -21.74 -4.97
CA GLY A 78 4.35 -22.89 -4.78
C GLY A 78 3.61 -24.11 -4.19
N GLY A 79 3.96 -25.31 -4.63
CA GLY A 79 3.33 -26.55 -4.18
C GLY A 79 3.68 -26.92 -2.73
N THR A 80 2.75 -27.56 -2.03
CA THR A 80 2.98 -28.10 -0.67
C THR A 80 3.83 -29.36 -0.71
N GLY A 81 4.85 -29.45 0.15
CA GLY A 81 5.65 -30.67 0.33
C GLY A 81 4.81 -31.83 0.90
N GLY A 82 5.09 -33.06 0.45
CA GLY A 82 4.37 -34.25 0.88
C GLY A 82 4.59 -34.61 2.35
N THR A 83 3.56 -35.17 3.00
CA THR A 83 3.66 -35.68 4.38
C THR A 83 4.44 -36.99 4.43
N GLY A 84 5.47 -37.06 5.29
CA GLY A 84 6.26 -38.27 5.51
C GLY A 84 5.44 -39.38 6.18
N GLY A 85 5.40 -40.56 5.58
CA GLY A 85 4.77 -41.74 6.16
C GLY A 85 5.63 -42.40 7.25
N THR A 86 5.00 -42.94 8.29
CA THR A 86 5.66 -43.72 9.34
C THR A 86 5.81 -45.19 8.96
N GLY A 87 7.03 -45.73 9.06
CA GLY A 87 7.28 -47.18 9.14
C GLY A 87 7.62 -47.90 7.83
N GLY A 88 8.85 -47.71 7.33
CA GLY A 88 9.42 -48.40 6.18
C GLY A 88 10.67 -47.64 5.72
N ALA A 89 11.64 -48.31 5.05
CA ALA A 89 12.82 -47.65 4.51
C ALA A 89 12.41 -46.40 3.72
N GLY A 90 12.82 -45.22 4.20
CA GLY A 90 12.27 -43.94 3.81
C GLY A 90 12.31 -43.74 2.30
N GLY A 91 11.13 -43.60 1.69
CA GLY A 91 11.03 -43.16 0.31
C GLY A 91 11.71 -41.79 0.17
N THR A 92 12.55 -41.64 -0.85
CA THR A 92 13.14 -40.33 -1.18
C THR A 92 12.01 -39.34 -1.44
N GLY A 93 11.96 -38.27 -0.66
CA GLY A 93 10.96 -37.21 -0.82
C GLY A 93 10.94 -36.72 -2.27
N GLY A 94 9.74 -36.53 -2.82
CA GLY A 94 9.59 -36.04 -4.19
C GLY A 94 10.26 -34.68 -4.36
N ALA A 95 10.84 -34.44 -5.53
CA ALA A 95 11.37 -33.13 -5.89
C ALA A 95 10.26 -32.07 -5.79
N GLY A 96 10.53 -30.98 -5.07
CA GLY A 96 9.62 -29.84 -5.00
C GLY A 96 9.32 -29.29 -6.39
N GLY A 97 8.08 -28.87 -6.62
CA GLY A 97 7.68 -28.27 -7.89
C GLY A 97 8.47 -26.98 -8.16
N THR A 98 8.89 -26.79 -9.40
CA THR A 98 9.48 -25.52 -9.86
C THR A 98 8.43 -24.41 -9.74
N GLY A 99 8.77 -23.30 -9.08
CA GLY A 99 7.92 -22.11 -9.06
C GLY A 99 7.56 -21.63 -10.47
N GLY A 100 6.37 -21.05 -10.64
CA GLY A 100 5.93 -20.53 -11.93
C GLY A 100 6.87 -19.42 -12.44
N ALA A 101 7.10 -19.38 -13.75
CA ALA A 101 7.80 -18.27 -14.38
C ALA A 101 7.02 -16.98 -14.13
N GLY A 102 7.70 -15.94 -13.63
CA GLY A 102 7.11 -14.61 -13.49
C GLY A 102 6.65 -14.08 -14.85
N GLY A 103 5.57 -13.30 -14.87
CA GLY A 103 5.11 -12.64 -16.09
C GLY A 103 6.19 -11.71 -16.65
N ALA A 104 6.36 -11.71 -17.97
CA ALA A 104 7.22 -10.74 -18.64
C ALA A 104 6.69 -9.32 -18.39
N GLY A 105 7.55 -8.44 -17.87
CA GLY A 105 7.25 -7.01 -17.77
C GLY A 105 6.87 -6.45 -19.14
N GLY A 106 5.89 -5.53 -19.17
CA GLY A 106 5.49 -4.88 -20.40
C GLY A 106 6.65 -4.11 -21.03
N ALA A 107 6.83 -4.22 -22.34
CA ALA A 107 7.83 -3.46 -23.07
C ALA A 107 7.55 -1.96 -22.91
N GLY A 108 8.53 -1.20 -22.40
CA GLY A 108 8.44 0.23 -22.18
C GLY A 108 8.12 0.99 -23.47
N GLY A 109 6.89 1.49 -23.57
CA GLY A 109 6.48 2.46 -24.58
C GLY A 109 7.12 3.83 -24.30
N ALA A 110 7.36 4.60 -25.36
CA ALA A 110 7.99 5.91 -25.26
C ALA A 110 7.15 6.92 -24.44
N ALA A 111 7.67 7.25 -23.25
CA ALA A 111 7.57 8.49 -22.46
C ALA A 111 6.22 9.22 -22.39
N GLY A 112 5.28 8.64 -21.64
CA GLY A 112 4.27 9.37 -20.88
C GLY A 112 4.17 8.75 -19.49
N ASP A 113 3.78 9.52 -18.47
CA ASP A 113 3.45 8.97 -17.16
C ASP A 113 2.27 8.00 -17.32
N ILE A 114 2.49 6.72 -17.02
CA ILE A 114 1.44 5.69 -17.06
C ILE A 114 0.86 5.57 -15.66
N SER A 115 -0.44 5.80 -15.52
CA SER A 115 -1.16 5.53 -14.28
C SER A 115 -1.21 4.03 -14.03
N TYR A 116 -0.97 3.60 -12.80
CA TYR A 116 -1.05 2.20 -12.40
C TYR A 116 -1.93 2.03 -11.17
N ASP A 117 -2.54 0.84 -11.09
CA ASP A 117 -3.31 0.37 -9.95
C ASP A 117 -2.88 -1.07 -9.63
N ILE A 118 -2.30 -1.26 -8.46
CA ILE A 118 -1.79 -2.56 -8.00
C ILE A 118 -2.55 -2.95 -6.74
N PRO A 119 -3.66 -3.69 -6.87
CA PRO A 119 -4.41 -4.20 -5.72
C PRO A 119 -3.84 -5.53 -5.21
N CYS A 120 -3.99 -5.79 -3.92
CA CYS A 120 -3.78 -7.10 -3.33
C CYS A 120 -4.91 -8.11 -3.68
N GLY A 121 -6.05 -7.63 -4.19
CA GLY A 121 -7.24 -8.45 -4.39
C GLY A 121 -8.10 -8.58 -3.13
N SER A 122 -9.31 -9.12 -3.29
CA SER A 122 -10.29 -9.29 -2.21
C SER A 122 -9.76 -10.22 -1.12
N GLY A 123 -9.96 -9.86 0.15
CA GLY A 123 -9.51 -10.65 1.31
C GLY A 123 -8.03 -10.49 1.67
N ASN A 124 -7.21 -9.92 0.78
CA ASN A 124 -5.78 -9.76 1.01
C ASN A 124 -5.40 -8.35 1.48
N VAL A 125 -4.33 -8.23 2.24
CA VAL A 125 -3.71 -6.96 2.65
C VAL A 125 -2.22 -6.97 2.30
N ALA A 126 -1.64 -5.79 2.15
CA ALA A 126 -0.20 -5.66 1.96
C ALA A 126 0.53 -5.98 3.27
N VAL A 127 1.61 -6.74 3.15
CA VAL A 127 2.55 -7.09 4.22
C VAL A 127 3.98 -6.69 3.86
N GLY A 128 4.18 -6.07 2.70
CA GLY A 128 5.48 -5.61 2.24
C GLY A 128 5.42 -4.96 0.86
N VAL A 129 6.58 -4.56 0.36
CA VAL A 129 6.76 -4.09 -1.01
C VAL A 129 7.93 -4.82 -1.66
N HIS A 130 7.84 -5.02 -2.96
CA HIS A 130 8.96 -5.49 -3.78
C HIS A 130 9.12 -4.56 -4.98
N GLY A 131 10.28 -4.60 -5.61
CA GLY A 131 10.55 -3.72 -6.73
C GLY A 131 12.01 -3.69 -7.09
N ARG A 132 12.42 -2.58 -7.70
CA ARG A 132 13.80 -2.35 -8.13
C ARG A 132 14.21 -0.93 -7.79
N SER A 133 15.46 -0.76 -7.37
CA SER A 133 16.00 0.58 -7.07
C SER A 133 17.45 0.72 -7.51
N GLY A 134 17.75 1.84 -8.15
CA GLY A 134 19.07 2.40 -8.37
C GLY A 134 19.18 3.74 -7.65
N GLY A 135 19.46 4.83 -8.37
CA GLY A 135 19.44 6.18 -7.79
C GLY A 135 18.03 6.65 -7.38
N SER A 136 16.99 5.99 -7.87
CA SER A 136 15.57 6.21 -7.54
C SER A 136 14.86 4.86 -7.55
N LEU A 137 13.58 4.83 -7.19
CA LEU A 137 12.76 3.63 -7.38
C LEU A 137 12.47 3.47 -8.87
N ASP A 138 13.02 2.42 -9.46
CA ASP A 138 12.81 2.04 -10.86
C ASP A 138 11.45 1.37 -11.02
N SER A 139 11.08 0.48 -10.09
CA SER A 139 9.77 -0.14 -10.08
C SER A 139 9.29 -0.54 -8.68
N ILE A 140 7.98 -0.68 -8.52
CA ILE A 140 7.32 -1.05 -7.26
C ILE A 140 6.11 -1.95 -7.48
N GLY A 141 5.95 -2.92 -6.59
CA GLY A 141 4.77 -3.77 -6.41
C GLY A 141 4.55 -4.09 -4.93
N LEU A 142 3.45 -4.74 -4.63
CA LEU A 142 3.07 -5.14 -3.28
C LEU A 142 3.41 -6.60 -3.01
N ILE A 143 3.77 -6.87 -1.76
CA ILE A 143 3.76 -8.23 -1.22
C ILE A 143 2.48 -8.32 -0.40
N CYS A 144 1.56 -9.18 -0.82
CA CYS A 144 0.23 -9.30 -0.25
C CYS A 144 0.06 -10.66 0.43
N ALA A 145 -0.79 -10.73 1.44
CA ALA A 145 -1.17 -11.98 2.08
C ALA A 145 -2.68 -11.99 2.39
N PRO A 146 -3.34 -13.16 2.36
CA PRO A 146 -4.68 -13.31 2.90
C PRO A 146 -4.72 -12.90 4.36
N LEU A 147 -5.75 -12.15 4.75
CA LEU A 147 -6.01 -11.79 6.13
C LEU A 147 -7.29 -12.47 6.61
N ALA A 148 -7.17 -13.35 7.59
CA ALA A 148 -8.32 -13.96 8.26
C ALA A 148 -8.93 -13.00 9.29
N GLY A 149 -10.20 -13.23 9.64
CA GLY A 149 -10.93 -12.37 10.59
C GLY A 149 -10.38 -12.38 12.03
N ASP A 150 -9.50 -13.33 12.37
CA ASP A 150 -8.78 -13.38 13.64
C ASP A 150 -7.44 -12.61 13.62
N GLY A 151 -7.11 -11.96 12.50
CA GLY A 151 -5.87 -11.22 12.31
C GLY A 151 -4.70 -12.08 11.83
N THR A 152 -4.89 -13.38 11.57
CA THR A 152 -3.83 -14.24 11.05
C THR A 152 -3.58 -14.02 9.55
N LEU A 153 -2.31 -14.10 9.16
CA LEU A 153 -1.86 -13.91 7.78
C LEU A 153 -1.60 -15.25 7.10
N GLY A 154 -2.10 -15.39 5.88
CA GLY A 154 -1.81 -16.52 5.00
C GLY A 154 -0.45 -16.40 4.30
N THR A 155 -0.20 -17.30 3.34
CA THR A 155 1.02 -17.28 2.53
C THR A 155 1.10 -16.01 1.69
N ALA A 156 2.23 -15.31 1.79
CA ALA A 156 2.47 -14.09 1.04
C ALA A 156 2.73 -14.39 -0.46
N PHE A 157 2.31 -13.48 -1.33
CA PHE A 157 2.54 -13.49 -2.77
C PHE A 157 2.90 -12.09 -3.27
N GLN A 158 3.63 -12.02 -4.38
CA GLN A 158 4.04 -10.76 -5.01
C GLN A 158 3.04 -10.39 -6.13
N THR A 159 2.73 -9.10 -6.24
CA THR A 159 1.93 -8.59 -7.35
C THR A 159 2.81 -8.34 -8.58
N VAL A 160 2.19 -7.83 -9.65
CA VAL A 160 2.93 -7.14 -10.71
C VAL A 160 3.60 -5.88 -10.17
N THR A 161 4.59 -5.36 -10.91
CA THR A 161 5.25 -4.09 -10.61
C THR A 161 4.90 -3.02 -11.63
N ALA A 162 4.85 -1.76 -11.20
CA ALA A 162 4.83 -0.59 -12.06
C ALA A 162 6.21 0.07 -12.09
N GLY A 163 6.62 0.59 -13.24
CA GLY A 163 7.94 1.18 -13.46
C GLY A 163 8.79 0.38 -14.47
N GLY A 164 10.10 0.62 -14.48
CA GLY A 164 11.04 0.00 -15.42
C GLY A 164 11.91 -1.12 -14.84
N ASP A 165 12.74 -1.69 -15.72
CA ASP A 165 13.67 -2.79 -15.42
C ASP A 165 15.04 -2.34 -14.87
N GLY A 166 15.21 -1.03 -14.64
CA GLY A 166 16.43 -0.44 -14.10
C GLY A 166 16.75 -0.89 -12.66
N GLY A 167 17.89 -0.46 -12.14
CA GLY A 167 18.27 -0.70 -10.75
C GLY A 167 18.51 -2.17 -10.38
N SER A 168 18.62 -2.42 -9.08
CA SER A 168 18.76 -3.76 -8.50
C SER A 168 17.44 -4.21 -7.85
N PRO A 169 17.05 -5.49 -7.98
CA PRO A 169 15.83 -5.99 -7.36
C PRO A 169 15.95 -5.97 -5.83
N GLY A 170 14.83 -5.68 -5.18
CA GLY A 170 14.74 -5.62 -3.72
C GLY A 170 13.34 -5.94 -3.23
N SER A 171 13.25 -6.40 -1.99
CA SER A 171 11.99 -6.62 -1.31
C SER A 171 12.15 -6.37 0.18
N VAL A 172 11.10 -5.83 0.79
CA VAL A 172 11.02 -5.57 2.22
C VAL A 172 9.64 -6.00 2.70
N ILE A 173 9.61 -6.70 3.83
CA ILE A 173 8.38 -7.26 4.42
C ILE A 173 8.29 -6.74 5.85
N CYS A 174 7.07 -6.50 6.31
CA CYS A 174 6.79 -6.23 7.70
C CYS A 174 7.28 -7.40 8.59
N PRO A 175 7.57 -7.13 9.87
CA PRO A 175 7.84 -8.19 10.84
C PRO A 175 6.72 -9.24 10.87
N ALA A 176 7.04 -10.43 11.39
CA ALA A 176 6.07 -11.53 11.46
C ALA A 176 4.75 -11.09 12.13
N SER A 177 3.64 -11.51 11.55
CA SER A 177 2.27 -11.20 12.02
C SER A 177 1.91 -9.70 12.03
N GLN A 178 2.61 -8.87 11.24
CA GLN A 178 2.26 -7.46 11.05
C GLN A 178 1.79 -7.19 9.62
N VAL A 179 0.88 -6.23 9.50
CA VAL A 179 0.37 -5.72 8.22
C VAL A 179 0.95 -4.35 7.93
N LEU A 180 0.98 -3.99 6.65
CA LEU A 180 1.38 -2.67 6.19
C LEU A 180 0.23 -1.68 6.44
N VAL A 181 0.44 -0.73 7.35
CA VAL A 181 -0.55 0.29 7.72
C VAL A 181 -0.22 1.66 7.16
N GLY A 182 0.93 1.80 6.52
CA GLY A 182 1.38 3.03 5.87
C GLY A 182 2.77 2.90 5.29
N ILE A 183 3.30 4.00 4.77
CA ILE A 183 4.68 4.11 4.32
C ILE A 183 5.27 5.46 4.74
N ASN A 184 6.58 5.48 4.98
CA ASN A 184 7.35 6.71 4.81
C ASN A 184 7.86 6.74 3.36
N ILE A 185 7.65 7.85 2.65
CA ILE A 185 8.04 8.00 1.26
C ILE A 185 8.97 9.20 1.09
N TRP A 186 10.08 9.00 0.39
CA TRP A 186 11.03 10.04 0.03
C TRP A 186 10.83 10.40 -1.42
N VAL A 187 10.40 11.63 -1.68
CA VAL A 187 9.97 12.06 -3.00
C VAL A 187 10.43 13.48 -3.30
N ASP A 188 10.75 13.72 -4.56
CA ASP A 188 10.88 15.07 -5.15
C ASP A 188 10.19 15.04 -6.53
N SER A 189 10.94 15.05 -7.64
CA SER A 189 10.37 14.80 -8.99
C SER A 189 10.07 13.33 -9.29
N ARG A 190 10.42 12.44 -8.35
CA ARG A 190 10.35 10.97 -8.45
C ARG A 190 10.47 10.38 -7.05
N VAL A 191 10.11 9.10 -6.89
CA VAL A 191 10.24 8.40 -5.61
C VAL A 191 11.64 7.81 -5.47
N TYR A 192 12.29 8.05 -4.34
CA TYR A 192 13.66 7.60 -4.05
C TYR A 192 13.70 6.42 -3.10
N ARG A 193 12.82 6.42 -2.10
CA ARG A 193 12.75 5.38 -1.07
C ARG A 193 11.35 5.24 -0.51
N ILE A 194 11.02 4.02 -0.12
CA ILE A 194 9.85 3.68 0.67
C ILE A 194 10.30 2.86 1.87
N GLU A 195 9.89 3.28 3.06
CA GLU A 195 9.98 2.49 4.29
C GLU A 195 8.58 2.08 4.74
N LEU A 196 8.47 0.85 5.24
CA LEU A 196 7.21 0.32 5.67
C LEU A 196 6.82 0.87 7.04
N LEU A 197 5.54 1.18 7.23
CA LEU A 197 4.95 1.39 8.53
C LEU A 197 4.11 0.16 8.86
N CYS A 198 4.59 -0.65 9.79
CA CYS A 198 4.05 -1.97 10.10
C CYS A 198 3.42 -2.01 11.48
N GLN A 199 2.32 -2.75 11.61
CA GLN A 199 1.70 -2.99 12.90
C GLN A 199 0.90 -4.29 12.93
N THR A 200 0.73 -4.88 14.11
CA THR A 200 -0.22 -5.99 14.30
C THR A 200 -1.65 -5.49 14.13
N VAL A 201 -2.54 -6.32 13.56
CA VAL A 201 -3.94 -5.95 13.31
C VAL A 201 -4.64 -5.49 14.59
N LYS A 202 -4.44 -6.24 15.67
CA LYS A 202 -5.05 -5.97 16.98
C LYS A 202 -4.61 -4.61 17.54
N GLU A 203 -3.33 -4.29 17.48
CA GLU A 203 -2.84 -3.00 18.00
C GLU A 203 -3.28 -1.83 17.13
N TRP A 204 -3.26 -1.99 15.80
CA TRP A 204 -3.65 -0.93 14.87
C TRP A 204 -5.12 -0.56 14.93
N GLN A 205 -5.98 -1.50 15.31
CA GLN A 205 -7.39 -1.24 15.59
C GLN A 205 -7.59 -0.39 16.85
N MET A 206 -6.60 -0.33 17.76
CA MET A 206 -6.71 0.35 19.06
C MET A 206 -5.89 1.64 19.16
N SER A 207 -4.75 1.75 18.48
CA SER A 207 -3.85 2.91 18.58
C SER A 207 -2.93 3.05 17.37
N ASP A 208 -2.55 4.29 17.05
CA ASP A 208 -1.52 4.62 16.06
C ASP A 208 -0.13 4.92 16.65
N SER A 209 0.02 4.73 17.97
CA SER A 209 1.17 5.24 18.73
C SER A 209 2.41 4.33 18.66
N ASN A 210 2.25 3.06 18.28
CA ASN A 210 3.33 2.05 18.27
C ASN A 210 3.67 1.52 16.87
N VAL A 211 3.52 2.35 15.84
CA VAL A 211 3.83 1.95 14.47
C VAL A 211 5.32 1.61 14.34
N ASN A 212 5.61 0.37 13.95
CA ASN A 212 6.97 -0.09 13.71
C ASN A 212 7.42 0.41 12.34
N VAL A 213 8.46 1.24 12.32
CA VAL A 213 9.14 1.57 11.06
C VAL A 213 9.96 0.36 10.64
N GLY A 214 9.48 -0.30 9.60
CA GLY A 214 10.08 -1.48 9.00
C GLY A 214 11.22 -1.14 8.03
N PRO A 215 11.83 -2.17 7.43
CA PRO A 215 12.84 -1.98 6.40
C PRO A 215 12.28 -1.23 5.19
N GLY A 216 13.16 -0.57 4.43
CA GLY A 216 12.79 0.17 3.23
C GLY A 216 13.62 -0.17 2.00
N ILE A 217 13.05 0.08 0.83
CA ILE A 217 13.68 -0.07 -0.49
C ILE A 217 14.04 1.30 -1.06
N GLY A 218 15.20 1.40 -1.71
CA GLY A 218 15.69 2.64 -2.32
C GLY A 218 16.57 3.49 -1.41
N ASN A 219 16.99 4.65 -1.91
CA ASN A 219 17.98 5.52 -1.26
C ASN A 219 17.33 6.67 -0.51
N VAL A 220 17.85 6.98 0.68
CA VAL A 220 17.41 8.15 1.44
C VAL A 220 17.94 9.41 0.73
N HIS A 221 17.05 10.05 -0.02
CA HIS A 221 17.30 11.32 -0.69
C HIS A 221 16.02 12.14 -0.64
N SER A 222 16.10 13.47 -0.55
CA SER A 222 14.93 14.35 -0.32
C SER A 222 14.31 14.24 1.09
N THR A 223 13.17 14.91 1.25
CA THR A 223 12.33 14.94 2.46
C THR A 223 11.43 13.70 2.47
N GLY A 224 11.32 13.08 3.65
CA GLY A 224 10.42 11.95 3.88
C GLY A 224 9.04 12.43 4.34
N PHE A 225 7.98 11.81 3.83
CA PHE A 225 6.60 12.05 4.23
C PHE A 225 5.99 10.75 4.73
N ALA A 226 5.25 10.80 5.84
CA ALA A 226 4.50 9.64 6.32
C ALA A 226 3.08 9.66 5.75
N VAL A 227 2.69 8.58 5.08
CA VAL A 227 1.32 8.34 4.61
C VAL A 227 0.81 7.11 5.34
N LYS A 228 -0.22 7.28 6.17
CA LYS A 228 -0.83 6.21 6.96
C LYS A 228 -2.27 5.99 6.53
N CYS A 229 -2.72 4.75 6.61
CA CYS A 229 -4.13 4.44 6.58
C CYS A 229 -4.83 4.98 7.84
N PRO A 230 -6.17 5.12 7.82
CA PRO A 230 -6.93 5.29 9.05
C PRO A 230 -6.74 4.09 9.98
N MET A 231 -6.89 4.33 11.29
CA MET A 231 -6.87 3.24 12.29
C MET A 231 -7.91 2.16 11.95
N GLY A 232 -7.55 0.90 12.21
CA GLY A 232 -8.38 -0.24 11.82
C GLY A 232 -8.46 -0.50 10.31
N SER A 233 -7.61 0.15 9.50
CA SER A 233 -7.46 -0.15 8.07
C SER A 233 -6.01 -0.45 7.70
N ALA A 234 -5.78 -1.38 6.77
CA ALA A 234 -4.45 -1.64 6.21
C ALA A 234 -4.39 -1.27 4.73
N VAL A 235 -3.17 -1.16 4.21
CA VAL A 235 -2.92 -0.97 2.79
C VAL A 235 -3.42 -2.20 2.03
N ALA A 236 -4.28 -2.00 1.04
CA ALA A 236 -4.81 -3.09 0.20
C ALA A 236 -4.54 -2.85 -1.29
N GLN A 237 -4.08 -1.66 -1.66
CA GLN A 237 -3.72 -1.29 -3.02
C GLN A 237 -2.76 -0.10 -2.99
N ILE A 238 -1.87 -0.03 -3.97
CA ILE A 238 -1.13 1.18 -4.32
C ILE A 238 -1.53 1.63 -5.72
N HIS A 239 -1.54 2.93 -5.92
CA HIS A 239 -1.77 3.53 -7.23
C HIS A 239 -0.89 4.77 -7.40
N GLY A 240 -0.69 5.20 -8.63
CA GLY A 240 0.16 6.34 -8.91
C GLY A 240 0.52 6.39 -10.38
N ASN A 241 1.62 7.08 -10.67
CA ASN A 241 2.16 7.20 -12.02
C ASN A 241 3.58 6.65 -12.07
N ALA A 242 3.90 5.97 -13.16
CA ALA A 242 5.23 5.47 -13.44
C ALA A 242 5.54 5.54 -14.95
N ASP A 243 6.81 5.73 -15.26
CA ASP A 243 7.38 5.50 -16.59
C ASP A 243 8.44 4.40 -16.47
N ASN A 244 9.68 4.67 -16.89
CA ASN A 244 10.81 3.82 -16.53
C ASN A 244 11.17 3.92 -15.03
N LEU A 245 10.58 4.87 -14.31
CA LEU A 245 10.76 5.11 -12.88
C LEU A 245 9.42 5.36 -12.19
N VAL A 246 9.38 5.15 -10.88
CA VAL A 246 8.20 5.46 -10.05
C VAL A 246 8.13 6.96 -9.78
N ARG A 247 7.03 7.61 -10.19
CA ARG A 247 6.82 9.06 -10.04
C ARG A 247 6.05 9.41 -8.78
N SER A 248 4.99 8.65 -8.51
CA SER A 248 4.15 8.84 -7.33
C SER A 248 3.64 7.51 -6.81
N VAL A 249 3.39 7.43 -5.51
CA VAL A 249 2.76 6.28 -4.85
C VAL A 249 1.73 6.80 -3.87
N ASN A 250 0.49 6.36 -4.03
CA ASN A 250 -0.63 6.66 -3.16
C ASN A 250 -1.20 5.34 -2.63
N LEU A 251 -1.58 5.34 -1.36
CA LEU A 251 -2.15 4.16 -0.70
C LEU A 251 -3.66 4.18 -0.84
N LYS A 252 -4.26 3.02 -1.07
CA LYS A 252 -5.69 2.79 -0.86
C LYS A 252 -5.85 1.75 0.23
N CYS A 253 -6.60 2.15 1.25
CA CYS A 253 -6.77 1.39 2.48
C CYS A 253 -8.08 0.61 2.48
N ARG A 254 -8.09 -0.52 3.19
CA ARG A 254 -9.27 -1.33 3.45
C ARG A 254 -9.39 -1.58 4.94
N GLY A 255 -10.62 -1.56 5.47
CA GLY A 255 -10.90 -1.95 6.86
C GLY A 255 -10.47 -3.38 7.18
N LEU A 256 -10.10 -3.60 8.44
CA LEU A 256 -9.64 -4.84 9.04
C LEU A 256 -10.71 -5.46 9.94
#